data_AF-A0A6J1WLJ5-F1
#
_entry.id   AF-A0A6J1WLJ5-F1
#
_cell.length_a   1.000
_cell.length_b   1.000
_cell.length_c   1.000
_cell.angle_alpha   90.00
_cell.angle_beta   90.00
_cell.angle_gamma   90.00
#
_symmetry.space_group_name_H-M   'P 1'
#
loop_
_entity.id
_entity.type
_entity.pdbx_description
1 polymer ?
#
loop_
_entity_poly.entity_id
_entity_poly.type
_entity_poly.pdbx_seq_one_letter_code
_entity_poly.pdbx_strand_id
1 'polypeptide(L)'
;MNINISQWPGALYFGWDKDLQCEETGKPAVANTSDLNEELGQVEVLFSDKTGTLTKNQMVFKACSIRGHVYEERDSVLYDMERSEEANVTQTDVKFFFTILALCHGVQISNEDLIQLNDPLANKNQLKIKFFGKKKTNKNSAQLQGNTEEANNVENGLQNENNKIEYQGSSPDEKALVEAAYRFGVAFWGEQGNDLLVKIGTEIEMYEKLQVIEFTSERRRMSVIVRDKDGKIWLFCKGAESAVLPLCKDSVIIEDVNRDIDTFANRGLRTLAVAYRTISQEEYARVAECELSFFIFYFYL
;
A
#
# COMPACT_ATOMS: atom_id res chain seq x y z
N MET A 1 56.74 -21.09 -7.01
CA MET A 1 55.82 -22.18 -7.44
C MET A 1 54.90 -22.68 -6.32
N ASN A 2 55.26 -22.57 -5.03
CA ASN A 2 54.48 -23.20 -3.94
C ASN A 2 53.21 -22.45 -3.51
N ILE A 3 53.11 -21.13 -3.73
CA ILE A 3 51.99 -20.29 -3.21
C ILE A 3 50.62 -20.70 -3.78
N ASN A 4 50.56 -21.06 -5.07
CA ASN A 4 49.31 -21.45 -5.73
C ASN A 4 48.67 -22.74 -5.16
N ILE A 5 49.46 -23.62 -4.54
CA ILE A 5 48.96 -24.91 -4.01
C ILE A 5 48.22 -24.73 -2.67
N SER A 6 48.56 -23.71 -1.87
CA SER A 6 47.87 -23.44 -0.60
C SER A 6 46.64 -22.54 -0.75
N GLN A 7 46.58 -21.69 -1.78
CA GLN A 7 45.48 -20.75 -2.00
C GLN A 7 44.22 -21.41 -2.57
N TRP A 8 44.38 -22.43 -3.43
CA TRP A 8 43.26 -23.12 -4.07
C TRP A 8 42.34 -23.90 -3.08
N PRO A 9 42.87 -24.66 -2.10
CA PRO A 9 42.04 -25.28 -1.06
C PRO A 9 41.38 -24.27 -0.13
N GLY A 10 42.03 -23.12 0.12
CA GLY A 10 41.48 -22.05 0.95
C GLY A 10 40.15 -21.51 0.42
N ALA A 11 40.06 -21.35 -0.91
CA ALA A 11 38.85 -20.86 -1.58
C ALA A 11 37.64 -21.80 -1.44
N LEU A 12 37.87 -23.11 -1.26
CA LEU A 12 36.80 -24.11 -1.14
C LEU A 12 36.09 -24.05 0.22
N TYR A 13 36.77 -23.61 1.28
CA TYR A 13 36.16 -23.55 2.62
C TYR A 13 34.99 -22.56 2.69
N PHE A 14 35.05 -21.43 1.99
CA PHE A 14 33.93 -20.48 1.92
C PHE A 14 32.64 -21.11 1.37
N GLY A 15 32.75 -22.06 0.46
CA GLY A 15 31.60 -22.77 -0.13
C GLY A 15 31.10 -23.96 0.68
N TRP A 16 31.85 -24.39 1.70
CA TRP A 16 31.46 -25.45 2.63
C TRP A 16 31.01 -24.91 3.99
N ASP A 17 31.30 -23.65 4.28
CA ASP A 17 30.82 -22.96 5.47
C ASP A 17 29.29 -22.73 5.38
N LYS A 18 28.58 -23.14 6.43
CA LYS A 18 27.13 -22.97 6.53
C LYS A 18 26.74 -21.59 7.00
N ASP A 19 27.63 -20.91 7.75
CA ASP A 19 27.36 -19.57 8.29
C ASP A 19 27.49 -18.51 7.16
N LEU A 20 28.11 -18.88 6.04
CA LEU A 20 28.20 -18.09 4.80
C LEU A 20 27.15 -18.50 3.74
N GLN A 21 26.15 -19.30 4.12
CA GLN A 21 25.06 -19.71 3.23
C GLN A 21 23.90 -18.71 3.30
N CYS A 22 23.38 -18.27 2.15
CA CYS A 22 22.20 -17.41 2.09
C CYS A 22 20.94 -18.20 2.51
N GLU A 23 20.37 -17.87 3.67
CA GLU A 23 19.18 -18.54 4.23
C GLU A 23 18.00 -18.58 3.26
N GLU A 24 17.71 -17.48 2.55
CA GLU A 24 16.56 -17.35 1.64
C GLU A 24 16.68 -18.20 0.36
N THR A 25 17.91 -18.42 -0.13
CA THR A 25 18.14 -19.07 -1.44
C THR A 25 18.88 -20.39 -1.36
N GLY A 26 19.39 -20.77 -0.19
CA GLY A 26 20.25 -21.92 0.01
C GLY A 26 21.59 -21.86 -0.71
N LYS A 27 21.97 -20.72 -1.30
CA LYS A 27 23.23 -20.58 -2.05
C LYS A 27 24.41 -20.36 -1.10
N PRO A 28 25.48 -21.17 -1.15
CA PRO A 28 26.70 -20.92 -0.38
C PRO A 28 27.48 -19.75 -0.96
N ALA A 29 28.40 -19.17 -0.17
CA ALA A 29 29.36 -18.20 -0.69
C ALA A 29 30.31 -18.85 -1.71
N VAL A 30 30.65 -18.10 -2.76
CA VAL A 30 31.52 -18.59 -3.86
C VAL A 30 32.70 -17.64 -4.03
N ALA A 31 33.90 -18.14 -3.73
CA ALA A 31 35.15 -17.44 -4.01
C ALA A 31 35.49 -17.59 -5.51
N ASN A 32 35.27 -16.53 -6.29
CA ASN A 32 35.57 -16.52 -7.72
C ASN A 32 37.07 -16.45 -8.04
N THR A 33 37.90 -16.01 -7.08
CA THR A 33 39.36 -15.85 -7.20
C THR A 33 40.01 -16.38 -5.93
N SER A 34 40.95 -17.33 -6.05
CA SER A 34 41.67 -17.92 -4.90
C SER A 34 42.77 -17.02 -4.32
N ASP A 35 43.27 -16.10 -5.12
CA ASP A 35 44.57 -15.46 -4.90
C ASP A 35 44.49 -14.30 -3.89
N LEU A 36 43.27 -13.83 -3.59
CA LEU A 36 42.95 -12.70 -2.72
C LEU A 36 42.56 -13.13 -1.28
N ASN A 37 42.57 -14.42 -0.98
CA ASN A 37 42.13 -14.96 0.31
C ASN A 37 42.90 -14.40 1.51
N GLU A 38 44.18 -14.05 1.32
CA GLU A 38 45.04 -13.44 2.35
C GLU A 38 44.83 -11.92 2.46
N GLU A 39 44.39 -11.25 1.39
CA GLU A 39 44.09 -9.81 1.37
C GLU A 39 42.79 -9.49 2.12
N LEU A 40 41.82 -10.41 2.15
CA LEU A 40 40.58 -10.27 2.94
C LEU A 40 40.86 -10.01 4.43
N GLY A 41 41.96 -10.56 4.98
CA GLY A 41 42.39 -10.32 6.36
C GLY A 41 43.06 -8.95 6.60
N GLN A 42 43.25 -8.16 5.55
CA GLN A 42 43.95 -6.85 5.57
C GLN A 42 43.03 -5.69 5.13
N VAL A 43 41.73 -5.93 4.95
CA VAL A 43 40.77 -4.91 4.50
C VAL A 43 40.48 -3.91 5.63
N GLU A 44 40.95 -2.67 5.47
CA GLU A 44 40.66 -1.55 6.38
C GLU A 44 39.43 -0.74 5.98
N VAL A 45 39.07 -0.72 4.68
CA VAL A 45 38.00 0.13 4.12
C VAL A 45 37.05 -0.72 3.28
N LEU A 46 35.78 -0.73 3.67
CA LEU A 46 34.70 -1.36 2.91
C LEU A 46 33.85 -0.31 2.19
N PHE A 47 33.82 -0.38 0.86
CA PHE A 47 32.84 0.35 0.05
C PHE A 47 31.63 -0.54 -0.19
N SER A 48 30.43 -0.07 0.15
CA SER A 48 29.17 -0.76 -0.10
C SER A 48 28.28 0.08 -0.99
N ASP A 49 27.60 -0.56 -1.95
CA ASP A 49 26.41 0.04 -2.56
C ASP A 49 25.27 0.06 -1.52
N LYS A 50 24.32 0.97 -1.70
CA LYS A 50 23.08 1.03 -0.92
C LYS A 50 22.07 0.02 -1.44
N THR A 51 21.77 0.07 -2.74
CA THR A 51 20.61 -0.62 -3.32
C THR A 51 20.96 -2.06 -3.66
N GLY A 52 20.24 -3.03 -3.12
CA GLY A 52 20.52 -4.46 -3.36
C GLY A 52 21.72 -5.01 -2.57
N THR A 53 22.37 -4.20 -1.72
CA THR A 53 23.37 -4.66 -0.73
C THR A 53 22.94 -4.28 0.68
N LEU A 54 22.84 -2.99 1.01
CA LEU A 54 22.36 -2.54 2.33
C LEU A 54 20.83 -2.59 2.47
N THR A 55 20.10 -2.38 1.37
CA THR A 55 18.63 -2.39 1.35
C THR A 55 18.09 -3.42 0.37
N LYS A 56 17.15 -4.26 0.83
CA LYS A 56 16.26 -5.01 -0.06
C LYS A 56 15.37 -4.00 -0.79
N ASN A 57 15.13 -4.18 -2.10
CA ASN A 57 14.29 -3.26 -2.88
C ASN A 57 12.79 -3.51 -2.63
N GLN A 58 12.39 -3.45 -1.36
CA GLN A 58 11.04 -3.78 -0.88
C GLN A 58 10.60 -2.70 0.10
N MET A 59 9.73 -1.81 -0.37
CA MET A 59 9.12 -0.77 0.47
C MET A 59 8.06 -1.39 1.38
N VAL A 60 8.00 -0.95 2.63
CA VAL A 60 7.01 -1.42 3.61
C VAL A 60 6.48 -0.22 4.40
N PHE A 61 5.16 -0.12 4.53
CA PHE A 61 4.51 0.84 5.42
C PHE A 61 4.84 0.51 6.89
N LYS A 62 4.96 1.51 7.74
CA LYS A 62 5.34 1.32 9.16
C LYS A 62 4.58 2.22 10.12
N ALA A 63 4.33 3.46 9.75
CA ALA A 63 3.67 4.43 10.60
C ALA A 63 3.00 5.53 9.77
N CYS A 64 2.05 6.23 10.39
CA CYS A 64 1.57 7.51 9.88
C CYS A 64 1.27 8.50 11.01
N SER A 65 1.08 9.78 10.64
CA SER A 65 0.43 10.77 11.50
C SER A 65 -0.82 11.27 10.81
N ILE A 66 -1.96 11.23 11.51
CA ILE A 66 -3.27 11.64 10.99
C ILE A 66 -3.82 12.71 11.95
N ARG A 67 -3.84 13.97 11.49
CA ARG A 67 -4.22 15.15 12.30
C ARG A 67 -3.43 15.30 13.61
N GLY A 68 -2.14 14.95 13.59
CA GLY A 68 -1.24 15.05 14.75
C GLY A 68 -1.23 13.81 15.66
N HIS A 69 -2.10 12.83 15.40
CA HIS A 69 -2.10 11.55 16.09
C HIS A 69 -1.24 10.54 15.34
N VAL A 70 -0.25 9.94 16.02
CA VAL A 70 0.65 8.95 15.44
C VAL A 70 0.07 7.54 15.53
N TYR A 71 0.17 6.80 14.43
CA TYR A 71 -0.24 5.40 14.32
C TYR A 71 0.94 4.54 13.84
N GLU A 72 1.03 3.30 14.31
CA GLU A 72 2.06 2.33 13.90
C GLU A 72 1.45 1.01 13.43
N GLU A 73 2.03 0.41 12.40
CA GLU A 73 1.71 -0.96 11.99
C GLU A 73 2.50 -1.97 12.84
N ARG A 74 1.78 -2.88 13.50
CA ARG A 74 2.33 -4.01 14.26
C ARG A 74 1.52 -5.26 13.91
N ASP A 75 2.21 -6.30 13.45
CA ASP A 75 1.59 -7.58 13.07
C ASP A 75 0.40 -7.45 12.10
N SER A 76 0.53 -6.56 11.11
CA SER A 76 -0.50 -6.17 10.12
C SER A 76 -1.74 -5.44 10.68
N VAL A 77 -1.72 -5.04 11.94
CA VAL A 77 -2.76 -4.23 12.60
C VAL A 77 -2.22 -2.81 12.84
N LEU A 78 -3.08 -1.80 12.69
CA LEU A 78 -2.74 -0.40 12.95
C LEU A 78 -3.08 -0.05 14.41
N TYR A 79 -2.14 0.53 15.14
CA TYR A 79 -2.31 0.95 16.54
C TYR A 79 -2.23 2.47 16.68
N ASP A 80 -3.11 3.05 17.49
CA ASP A 80 -3.03 4.43 17.97
C ASP A 80 -1.97 4.51 19.09
N MET A 81 -0.93 5.32 18.88
CA MET A 81 0.21 5.39 19.79
C MET A 81 -0.03 6.24 21.04
N GLU A 82 -1.00 7.16 21.02
CA GLU A 82 -1.36 7.95 22.20
C GLU A 82 -2.25 7.15 23.15
N ARG A 83 -3.18 6.38 22.58
CA ARG A 83 -4.15 5.58 23.34
C ARG A 83 -3.69 4.17 23.65
N SER A 84 -2.66 3.68 22.93
CA SER A 84 -2.17 2.30 23.02
C SER A 84 -3.27 1.25 22.73
N GLU A 85 -4.17 1.56 21.79
CA GLU A 85 -5.28 0.70 21.36
C GLU A 85 -5.23 0.43 19.84
N GLU A 86 -5.97 -0.57 19.37
CA GLU A 86 -6.14 -0.81 17.94
C GLU A 86 -6.91 0.36 17.30
N ALA A 87 -6.38 0.88 16.20
CA ALA A 87 -6.94 2.03 15.51
C ALA A 87 -8.27 1.63 14.83
N ASN A 88 -9.37 2.27 15.21
CA ASN A 88 -10.65 2.04 14.57
C ASN A 88 -10.64 2.60 13.14
N VAL A 89 -10.38 1.75 12.14
CA VAL A 89 -10.32 2.19 10.73
C VAL A 89 -11.66 2.70 10.18
N THR A 90 -12.78 2.45 10.86
CA THR A 90 -14.07 3.09 10.52
C THR A 90 -14.19 4.54 10.99
N GLN A 91 -13.27 5.01 11.85
CA GLN A 91 -13.17 6.43 12.22
C GLN A 91 -12.94 7.27 10.96
N THR A 92 -13.72 8.34 10.81
CA THR A 92 -13.82 9.13 9.58
C THR A 92 -12.46 9.55 9.02
N ASP A 93 -11.54 9.97 9.88
CA ASP A 93 -10.23 10.48 9.45
C ASP A 93 -9.27 9.37 9.03
N VAL A 94 -9.25 8.24 9.74
CA VAL A 94 -8.43 7.07 9.42
C VAL A 94 -8.94 6.41 8.14
N LYS A 95 -10.27 6.19 8.04
CA LYS A 95 -10.94 5.76 6.81
C LYS A 95 -10.50 6.63 5.63
N PHE A 96 -10.72 7.94 5.73
CA PHE A 96 -10.53 8.86 4.62
C PHE A 96 -9.05 9.00 4.22
N PHE A 97 -8.13 8.94 5.19
CA PHE A 97 -6.69 8.85 4.96
C PHE A 97 -6.34 7.64 4.08
N PHE A 98 -6.74 6.42 4.44
CA PHE A 98 -6.48 5.24 3.61
C PHE A 98 -7.28 5.23 2.30
N THR A 99 -8.47 5.83 2.24
CA THR A 99 -9.22 6.02 0.99
C THR A 99 -8.43 6.86 0.00
N ILE A 100 -7.73 7.91 0.45
CA ILE A 100 -6.90 8.72 -0.45
C ILE A 100 -5.70 7.92 -0.97
N LEU A 101 -5.10 7.05 -0.15
CA LEU A 101 -4.04 6.15 -0.65
C LEU A 101 -4.53 5.20 -1.71
N ALA A 102 -5.72 4.62 -1.51
CA ALA A 102 -6.39 3.70 -2.44
C ALA A 102 -6.96 4.39 -3.69
N LEU A 103 -6.82 5.72 -3.84
CA LEU A 103 -7.29 6.49 -5.00
C LEU A 103 -6.19 7.33 -5.67
N CYS A 104 -5.16 7.72 -4.92
CA CYS A 104 -4.07 8.58 -5.38
C CYS A 104 -2.80 7.75 -5.59
N HIS A 105 -2.80 6.89 -6.63
CA HIS A 105 -1.70 5.99 -6.98
C HIS A 105 -1.65 5.67 -8.49
N GLY A 106 -0.50 5.20 -8.99
CA GLY A 106 -0.35 4.58 -10.32
C GLY A 106 -0.42 3.05 -10.33
N VAL A 107 -0.81 2.43 -9.21
CA VAL A 107 -0.91 0.98 -9.01
C VAL A 107 -2.13 0.37 -9.71
N GLN A 108 -1.98 -0.85 -10.21
CA GLN A 108 -3.01 -1.68 -10.83
C GLN A 108 -3.19 -3.00 -10.05
N ILE A 109 -4.32 -3.67 -10.24
CA ILE A 109 -4.58 -5.02 -9.72
C ILE A 109 -4.12 -6.05 -10.75
N SER A 110 -3.63 -7.20 -10.30
CA SER A 110 -3.26 -8.32 -11.19
C SER A 110 -4.43 -8.74 -12.10
N ASN A 111 -4.13 -9.19 -13.31
CA ASN A 111 -5.16 -9.65 -14.25
C ASN A 111 -5.91 -10.89 -13.73
N GLU A 112 -5.26 -11.73 -12.92
CA GLU A 112 -5.86 -12.94 -12.35
C GLU A 112 -6.88 -12.59 -11.27
N ASP A 113 -6.54 -11.66 -10.37
CA ASP A 113 -7.47 -11.16 -9.35
C ASP A 113 -8.63 -10.39 -9.99
N LEU A 114 -8.38 -9.57 -11.02
CA LEU A 114 -9.45 -8.87 -11.75
C LEU A 114 -10.49 -9.85 -12.33
N ILE A 115 -10.09 -11.06 -12.74
CA ILE A 115 -11.04 -12.08 -13.20
C ILE A 115 -11.85 -12.64 -12.02
N GLN A 116 -11.19 -12.95 -10.89
CA GLN A 116 -11.86 -13.45 -9.68
C GLN A 116 -12.85 -12.43 -9.09
N LEU A 117 -12.47 -11.16 -9.03
CA LEU A 117 -13.32 -10.07 -8.52
C LEU A 117 -14.58 -9.86 -9.37
N ASN A 118 -14.50 -10.16 -10.67
CA ASN A 118 -15.60 -10.06 -11.62
C ASN A 118 -16.43 -11.36 -11.75
N ASP A 119 -16.04 -12.47 -11.11
CA ASP A 119 -16.80 -13.73 -11.20
C ASP A 119 -18.17 -13.61 -10.49
N PRO A 120 -19.29 -13.82 -11.22
CA PRO A 120 -20.63 -13.81 -10.63
C PRO A 120 -20.92 -14.93 -9.62
N LEU A 121 -20.12 -16.02 -9.61
CA LEU A 121 -20.26 -17.14 -8.69
C LEU A 121 -19.59 -16.84 -7.34
N ALA A 122 -18.41 -16.22 -7.33
CA ALA A 122 -17.71 -15.82 -6.11
C ALA A 122 -18.49 -14.72 -5.33
N ASN A 123 -19.08 -13.77 -6.05
CA ASN A 123 -19.77 -12.62 -5.45
C ASN A 123 -21.13 -12.91 -4.78
N LYS A 124 -21.72 -14.11 -4.97
CA LYS A 124 -23.06 -14.45 -4.44
C LYS A 124 -23.18 -14.37 -2.92
N ASN A 125 -22.07 -14.50 -2.18
CA ASN A 125 -22.07 -14.52 -0.72
C ASN A 125 -21.65 -13.19 -0.05
N GLN A 126 -21.26 -12.14 -0.79
CA GLN A 126 -20.74 -10.90 -0.17
C GLN A 126 -21.45 -9.58 -0.55
N LEU A 127 -22.10 -9.45 -1.70
CA LEU A 127 -22.52 -8.12 -2.19
C LEU A 127 -24.04 -7.92 -2.29
N LYS A 128 -24.62 -7.25 -1.27
CA LYS A 128 -25.90 -6.53 -1.41
C LYS A 128 -25.70 -5.21 -2.16
N ILE A 129 -25.40 -5.27 -3.46
CA ILE A 129 -25.36 -4.07 -4.30
C ILE A 129 -26.77 -3.48 -4.35
N LYS A 130 -26.95 -2.24 -3.86
CA LYS A 130 -28.23 -1.51 -3.92
C LYS A 130 -28.49 -0.97 -5.32
N PHE A 131 -28.68 -1.85 -6.30
CA PHE A 131 -29.20 -1.46 -7.61
C PHE A 131 -30.63 -0.92 -7.47
N PHE A 132 -30.82 0.37 -7.75
CA PHE A 132 -32.13 1.02 -7.76
C PHE A 132 -32.97 0.58 -8.97
N GLY A 133 -33.64 -0.56 -8.84
CA GLY A 133 -34.62 -1.02 -9.82
C GLY A 133 -35.89 -0.16 -9.84
N LYS A 134 -36.25 0.40 -10.99
CA LYS A 134 -37.57 1.00 -11.22
C LYS A 134 -38.67 -0.07 -11.05
N LYS A 135 -39.72 0.27 -10.29
CA LYS A 135 -40.88 -0.61 -10.02
C LYS A 135 -41.47 -1.24 -11.29
N LYS A 136 -41.78 -2.53 -11.25
CA LYS A 136 -43.00 -3.09 -11.86
C LYS A 136 -43.51 -4.34 -11.11
N THR A 137 -44.82 -4.50 -11.14
CA THR A 137 -45.63 -5.50 -10.43
C THR A 137 -45.73 -6.83 -11.19
N ASN A 138 -45.68 -7.98 -10.50
CA ASN A 138 -46.86 -8.82 -10.18
C ASN A 138 -46.54 -10.31 -9.86
N LYS A 139 -47.26 -10.81 -8.83
CA LYS A 139 -47.92 -12.14 -8.72
C LYS A 139 -47.15 -13.48 -8.61
N ASN A 140 -47.64 -14.22 -7.61
CA ASN A 140 -47.88 -15.68 -7.55
C ASN A 140 -46.74 -16.65 -7.15
N SER A 141 -46.71 -16.94 -5.84
CA SER A 141 -46.93 -18.27 -5.25
C SER A 141 -46.48 -19.54 -5.98
N ALA A 142 -45.57 -20.29 -5.35
CA ALA A 142 -45.70 -21.74 -5.16
C ALA A 142 -44.92 -22.18 -3.91
N GLN A 143 -45.54 -23.00 -3.06
CA GLN A 143 -44.85 -23.74 -1.99
C GLN A 143 -44.20 -24.99 -2.58
N LEU A 144 -43.10 -25.46 -1.99
CA LEU A 144 -42.85 -26.90 -1.84
C LEU A 144 -41.89 -27.13 -0.66
N GLN A 145 -42.35 -27.95 0.29
CA GLN A 145 -41.56 -28.45 1.41
C GLN A 145 -40.84 -29.73 1.01
N GLY A 146 -39.70 -30.01 1.64
CA GLY A 146 -38.99 -31.28 1.53
C GLY A 146 -37.99 -31.43 2.67
N ASN A 147 -38.28 -32.34 3.60
CA ASN A 147 -37.33 -32.87 4.58
C ASN A 147 -36.38 -33.86 3.85
N THR A 148 -35.34 -34.50 4.41
CA THR A 148 -34.81 -34.65 5.79
C THR A 148 -33.35 -35.10 5.67
N GLU A 149 -32.59 -35.10 6.79
CA GLU A 149 -31.36 -35.90 7.00
C GLU A 149 -30.16 -35.57 6.06
N GLU A 150 -28.88 -35.82 6.38
CA GLU A 150 -28.26 -36.61 7.46
C GLU A 150 -26.88 -36.00 7.81
N ALA A 151 -26.33 -36.29 8.99
CA ALA A 151 -25.04 -35.73 9.43
C ALA A 151 -23.83 -36.53 8.93
N ASN A 152 -22.76 -35.84 8.52
CA ASN A 152 -21.42 -36.43 8.45
C ASN A 152 -20.36 -35.39 8.86
N ASN A 153 -19.69 -35.67 9.98
CA ASN A 153 -18.50 -34.92 10.39
C ASN A 153 -17.34 -35.29 9.48
N VAL A 154 -16.75 -34.30 8.82
CA VAL A 154 -15.39 -34.39 8.29
C VAL A 154 -14.63 -33.18 8.81
N GLU A 155 -13.76 -33.41 9.79
CA GLU A 155 -12.72 -32.45 10.14
C GLU A 155 -11.80 -32.29 8.94
N ASN A 156 -11.85 -31.13 8.28
CA ASN A 156 -10.82 -30.69 7.34
C ASN A 156 -10.54 -29.21 7.62
N GLY A 157 -9.28 -28.90 7.88
CA GLY A 157 -8.86 -27.59 8.36
C GLY A 157 -9.17 -26.49 7.35
N LEU A 158 -10.06 -25.57 7.72
CA LEU A 158 -10.29 -24.31 7.01
C LEU A 158 -9.10 -23.37 7.23
N GLN A 159 -7.98 -23.65 6.57
CA GLN A 159 -7.15 -22.59 6.04
C GLN A 159 -7.98 -21.92 4.94
N ASN A 160 -8.73 -20.87 5.30
CA ASN A 160 -9.33 -20.00 4.31
C ASN A 160 -8.19 -19.38 3.51
N GLU A 161 -8.02 -19.81 2.25
CA GLU A 161 -7.21 -19.08 1.29
C GLU A 161 -7.87 -17.73 1.08
N ASN A 162 -7.37 -16.73 1.81
CA ASN A 162 -7.86 -15.36 1.72
C ASN A 162 -7.60 -14.87 0.29
N ASN A 163 -8.62 -14.31 -0.37
CA ASN A 163 -8.48 -13.55 -1.63
C ASN A 163 -7.56 -12.34 -1.41
N LYS A 164 -6.26 -12.60 -1.45
CA LYS A 164 -5.19 -11.61 -1.34
C LYS A 164 -5.02 -10.97 -2.71
N ILE A 165 -5.53 -9.75 -2.85
CA ILE A 165 -5.35 -8.97 -4.08
C ILE A 165 -3.86 -8.68 -4.26
N GLU A 166 -3.29 -9.10 -5.38
CA GLU A 166 -1.95 -8.70 -5.77
C GLU A 166 -1.99 -7.35 -6.50
N TYR A 167 -1.28 -6.38 -5.92
CA TYR A 167 -1.08 -5.06 -6.49
C TYR A 167 0.23 -5.00 -7.28
N GLN A 168 0.21 -4.37 -8.45
CA GLN A 168 1.36 -4.24 -9.36
C GLN A 168 1.52 -2.77 -9.77
N GLY A 169 2.76 -2.26 -9.85
CA GLY A 169 3.00 -0.86 -10.22
C GLY A 169 4.48 -0.51 -10.29
N SER A 170 4.80 0.54 -11.03
CA SER A 170 6.19 0.96 -11.30
C SER A 170 6.91 1.57 -10.10
N SER A 171 6.16 2.09 -9.11
CA SER A 171 6.72 2.62 -7.87
C SER A 171 6.49 1.62 -6.73
N PRO A 172 7.56 1.13 -6.07
CA PRO A 172 7.42 0.22 -4.94
C PRO A 172 6.86 0.95 -3.70
N ASP A 173 7.15 2.26 -3.55
CA ASP A 173 6.52 3.11 -2.54
C ASP A 173 5.00 3.05 -2.71
N GLU A 174 4.47 3.38 -3.90
CA GLU A 174 3.02 3.38 -4.11
C GLU A 174 2.35 2.03 -3.87
N LYS A 175 2.98 0.93 -4.32
CA LYS A 175 2.50 -0.43 -4.05
C LYS A 175 2.34 -0.66 -2.54
N ALA A 176 3.34 -0.29 -1.74
CA ALA A 176 3.32 -0.47 -0.29
C ALA A 176 2.22 0.34 0.43
N LEU A 177 1.75 1.48 -0.12
CA LEU A 177 0.59 2.23 0.42
C LEU A 177 -0.74 1.54 0.12
N VAL A 178 -0.90 1.03 -1.10
CA VAL A 178 -2.14 0.36 -1.51
C VAL A 178 -2.27 -0.97 -0.77
N GLU A 179 -1.18 -1.70 -0.61
CA GLU A 179 -1.13 -2.89 0.25
C GLU A 179 -1.41 -2.56 1.72
N ALA A 180 -0.92 -1.42 2.25
CA ALA A 180 -1.22 -1.00 3.62
C ALA A 180 -2.70 -0.63 3.80
N ALA A 181 -3.25 0.17 2.89
CA ALA A 181 -4.68 0.49 2.87
C ALA A 181 -5.54 -0.78 2.83
N TYR A 182 -5.17 -1.75 1.98
CA TYR A 182 -5.81 -3.07 1.93
C TYR A 182 -5.72 -3.82 3.28
N ARG A 183 -4.53 -3.89 3.91
CA ARG A 183 -4.36 -4.54 5.23
C ARG A 183 -5.26 -3.93 6.30
N PHE A 184 -5.46 -2.62 6.26
CA PHE A 184 -6.34 -1.91 7.19
C PHE A 184 -7.81 -1.85 6.72
N GLY A 185 -8.21 -2.62 5.71
CA GLY A 185 -9.61 -2.78 5.32
C GLY A 185 -10.17 -1.72 4.37
N VAL A 186 -9.30 -0.92 3.73
CA VAL A 186 -9.62 0.03 2.65
C VAL A 186 -8.91 -0.43 1.36
N ALA A 187 -9.54 -1.37 0.66
CA ALA A 187 -8.97 -2.00 -0.53
C ALA A 187 -9.31 -1.22 -1.80
N PHE A 188 -8.31 -0.84 -2.59
CA PHE A 188 -8.53 -0.49 -3.99
C PHE A 188 -9.05 -1.73 -4.74
N TRP A 189 -10.20 -1.59 -5.40
CA TRP A 189 -10.96 -2.69 -6.00
C TRP A 189 -11.02 -2.59 -7.55
N GLY A 190 -10.22 -1.69 -8.12
CA GLY A 190 -10.02 -1.54 -9.57
C GLY A 190 -10.73 -0.34 -10.18
N GLU A 191 -10.67 -0.25 -11.51
CA GLU A 191 -11.27 0.82 -12.29
C GLU A 191 -12.29 0.25 -13.29
N GLN A 192 -13.41 0.94 -13.48
CA GLN A 192 -14.42 0.65 -14.50
C GLN A 192 -14.64 1.90 -15.37
N GLY A 193 -13.87 2.01 -16.46
CA GLY A 193 -13.84 3.23 -17.27
C GLY A 193 -13.22 4.39 -16.50
N ASN A 194 -14.03 5.38 -16.12
CA ASN A 194 -13.59 6.46 -15.23
C ASN A 194 -13.89 6.18 -13.75
N ASP A 195 -14.70 5.18 -13.41
CA ASP A 195 -15.11 4.96 -12.02
C ASP A 195 -14.05 4.14 -11.25
N LEU A 196 -13.53 4.71 -10.17
CA LEU A 196 -12.62 4.06 -9.24
C LEU A 196 -13.45 3.38 -8.14
N LEU A 197 -13.15 2.12 -7.85
CA LEU A 197 -13.84 1.33 -6.85
C LEU A 197 -12.96 1.13 -5.62
N VAL A 198 -13.50 1.43 -4.44
CA VAL A 198 -12.81 1.20 -3.15
C VAL A 198 -13.73 0.39 -2.25
N LYS A 199 -13.29 -0.79 -1.83
CA LYS A 199 -14.01 -1.64 -0.87
C LYS A 199 -13.57 -1.28 0.55
N ILE A 200 -14.54 -0.90 1.38
CA ILE A 200 -14.31 -0.50 2.77
C ILE A 200 -15.17 -1.40 3.66
N GLY A 201 -14.52 -2.37 4.30
CA GLY A 201 -15.20 -3.48 4.95
C GLY A 201 -16.07 -4.28 3.96
N THR A 202 -17.39 -4.16 4.10
CA THR A 202 -18.38 -4.84 3.22
C THR A 202 -19.00 -3.93 2.15
N GLU A 203 -18.77 -2.62 2.21
CA GLU A 203 -19.33 -1.66 1.25
C GLU A 203 -18.32 -1.38 0.13
N ILE A 204 -18.80 -1.15 -1.09
CA ILE A 204 -17.99 -0.64 -2.20
C ILE A 204 -18.42 0.81 -2.44
N GLU A 205 -17.50 1.74 -2.26
CA GLU A 205 -17.66 3.15 -2.61
C GLU A 205 -17.07 3.39 -4.01
N MET A 206 -17.72 4.28 -4.76
CA MET A 206 -17.41 4.58 -6.16
C MET A 206 -17.07 6.05 -6.29
N TYR A 207 -15.98 6.34 -7.00
CA TYR A 207 -15.44 7.68 -7.22
C TYR A 207 -15.16 7.90 -8.71
N GLU A 208 -15.86 8.83 -9.34
CA GLU A 208 -15.66 9.18 -10.75
C GLU A 208 -14.32 9.93 -10.88
N LYS A 209 -13.32 9.32 -11.55
CA LYS A 209 -12.03 9.94 -11.86
C LYS A 209 -12.23 11.05 -12.89
N LEU A 210 -12.07 12.29 -12.45
CA LEU A 210 -12.19 13.47 -13.30
C LEU A 210 -10.85 13.81 -13.98
N GLN A 211 -9.74 13.76 -13.23
CA GLN A 211 -8.42 14.09 -13.75
C GLN A 211 -7.31 13.44 -12.91
N VAL A 212 -6.22 13.04 -13.57
CA VAL A 212 -4.96 12.69 -12.91
C VAL A 212 -3.91 13.73 -13.30
N ILE A 213 -3.14 14.20 -12.32
CA ILE A 213 -1.98 15.07 -12.51
C ILE A 213 -0.76 14.29 -12.02
N GLU A 214 -0.10 13.60 -12.95
CA GLU A 214 0.95 12.63 -12.69
C GLU A 214 2.13 13.17 -11.86
N PHE A 215 2.86 12.25 -11.22
CA PHE A 215 4.12 12.59 -10.56
C PHE A 215 5.15 13.07 -11.58
N THR A 216 5.80 14.20 -11.31
CA THR A 216 7.01 14.62 -12.02
C THR A 216 8.11 14.96 -11.03
N SER A 217 9.37 14.78 -11.41
CA SER A 217 10.53 15.09 -10.56
C SER A 217 10.59 16.57 -10.14
N GLU A 218 10.01 17.47 -10.94
CA GLU A 218 9.87 18.90 -10.62
C GLU A 218 8.78 19.13 -9.56
N ARG A 219 7.60 18.55 -9.75
CA ARG A 219 6.46 18.69 -8.83
C ARG A 219 6.71 17.96 -7.50
N ARG A 220 7.47 16.86 -7.53
CA ARG A 220 7.70 15.91 -6.44
C ARG A 220 6.41 15.42 -5.77
N ARG A 221 5.29 15.47 -6.50
CA ARG A 221 3.94 15.07 -6.06
C ARG A 221 3.05 14.70 -7.26
N MET A 222 2.14 13.77 -7.06
CA MET A 222 1.01 13.46 -7.94
C MET A 222 -0.27 14.08 -7.39
N SER A 223 -1.34 14.08 -8.18
CA SER A 223 -2.68 14.49 -7.75
C SER A 223 -3.77 13.77 -8.53
N VAL A 224 -4.93 13.55 -7.92
CA VAL A 224 -6.12 12.98 -8.57
C VAL A 224 -7.33 13.82 -8.16
N ILE A 225 -8.14 14.22 -9.13
CA ILE A 225 -9.43 14.87 -8.91
C ILE A 225 -10.51 13.81 -9.13
N VAL A 226 -11.39 13.63 -8.13
CA VAL A 226 -12.50 12.67 -8.17
C VAL A 226 -13.81 13.34 -7.76
N ARG A 227 -14.94 12.82 -8.25
CA ARG A 227 -16.28 13.15 -7.75
C ARG A 227 -16.81 11.95 -6.94
N ASP A 228 -17.33 12.22 -5.75
CA ASP A 228 -17.98 11.19 -4.93
C ASP A 228 -19.46 10.95 -5.31
N LYS A 229 -20.06 9.93 -4.69
CA LYS A 229 -21.49 9.56 -4.86
C LYS A 229 -22.48 10.69 -4.54
N ASP A 230 -22.08 11.67 -3.74
CA ASP A 230 -22.90 12.81 -3.33
C ASP A 230 -22.70 14.02 -4.27
N GLY A 231 -21.92 13.84 -5.35
CA GLY A 231 -21.64 14.84 -6.38
C GLY A 231 -20.53 15.82 -6.02
N LYS A 232 -19.88 15.64 -4.86
CA LYS A 232 -18.87 16.55 -4.34
C LYS A 232 -17.51 16.24 -4.96
N ILE A 233 -16.82 17.27 -5.44
CA ILE A 233 -15.51 17.11 -6.08
C ILE A 233 -14.42 17.26 -5.03
N TRP A 234 -13.59 16.22 -4.96
CA TRP A 234 -12.41 16.13 -4.15
C TRP A 234 -11.17 16.19 -5.02
N LEU A 235 -10.17 16.88 -4.49
CA LEU A 235 -8.85 16.96 -5.04
C LEU A 235 -7.91 16.33 -4.03
N PHE A 236 -7.32 15.21 -4.41
CA PHE A 236 -6.32 14.47 -3.66
C PHE A 236 -4.93 14.67 -4.28
N CYS A 237 -3.88 14.60 -3.46
CA CYS A 237 -2.51 14.84 -3.85
C CYS A 237 -1.59 13.99 -2.97
N LYS A 238 -0.44 13.53 -3.46
CA LYS A 238 0.55 12.77 -2.70
C LYS A 238 1.96 13.10 -3.19
N GLY A 239 2.93 13.37 -2.32
CA GLY A 239 4.29 13.73 -2.73
C GLY A 239 5.24 13.98 -1.56
N ALA A 240 6.42 14.55 -1.79
CA ALA A 240 7.35 14.90 -0.72
C ALA A 240 6.76 15.97 0.21
N GLU A 241 7.03 15.89 1.51
CA GLU A 241 6.64 16.89 2.52
C GLU A 241 7.00 18.32 2.10
N SER A 242 8.23 18.55 1.64
CA SER A 242 8.74 19.84 1.16
C SER A 242 8.12 20.34 -0.16
N ALA A 243 7.35 19.52 -0.87
CA ALA A 243 6.65 19.88 -2.11
C ALA A 243 5.13 19.97 -1.93
N VAL A 244 4.62 19.33 -0.88
CA VAL A 244 3.24 19.41 -0.44
C VAL A 244 3.17 20.59 0.54
N LEU A 245 3.77 20.55 1.74
CA LEU A 245 3.58 21.52 2.86
C LEU A 245 3.43 23.02 2.50
N PRO A 246 4.16 23.62 1.54
CA PRO A 246 4.03 25.05 1.27
C PRO A 246 2.67 25.55 0.76
N LEU A 247 1.67 24.68 0.59
CA LEU A 247 0.40 24.98 -0.08
C LEU A 247 -0.83 24.73 0.83
N CYS A 248 -0.65 24.40 2.12
CA CYS A 248 -0.31 25.34 3.17
C CYS A 248 -1.31 26.52 3.19
N LYS A 249 -2.57 26.22 3.51
CA LYS A 249 -3.29 27.11 4.44
C LYS A 249 -2.74 26.89 5.85
N ASP A 250 -2.16 27.94 6.43
CA ASP A 250 -1.62 27.90 7.79
C ASP A 250 -2.65 27.34 8.77
N SER A 251 -2.26 26.29 9.48
CA SER A 251 -3.08 25.65 10.50
C SER A 251 -2.18 25.12 11.61
N VAL A 252 -2.70 25.08 12.83
CA VAL A 252 -2.00 24.59 14.03
C VAL A 252 -1.39 23.20 13.82
N ILE A 253 -2.02 22.39 12.95
CA ILE A 253 -1.62 21.02 12.59
C ILE A 253 -0.24 20.97 11.91
N ILE A 254 0.25 22.06 11.30
CA ILE A 254 1.54 22.05 10.58
C ILE A 254 2.72 21.87 11.55
N GLU A 255 2.66 22.45 12.74
CA GLU A 255 3.73 22.31 13.75
C GLU A 255 3.79 20.87 14.29
N ASP A 256 2.63 20.29 14.62
CA ASP A 256 2.51 18.88 15.01
C ASP A 256 3.04 17.94 13.92
N VAL A 257 2.65 18.18 12.66
CA VAL A 257 3.08 17.34 11.53
C VAL A 257 4.58 17.48 11.27
N ASN A 258 5.18 18.67 11.39
CA ASN A 258 6.63 18.82 11.24
C ASN A 258 7.41 18.06 12.32
N ARG A 259 6.96 18.12 13.59
CA ARG A 259 7.53 17.31 14.68
C ARG A 259 7.44 15.81 14.36
N ASP A 260 6.33 15.36 13.81
CA ASP A 260 6.12 13.95 13.46
C ASP A 260 6.99 13.54 12.24
N ILE A 261 7.15 14.41 11.23
CA ILE A 261 8.11 14.25 10.12
C ILE A 261 9.52 14.01 10.67
N ASP A 262 10.01 14.90 11.54
CA ASP A 262 11.34 14.80 12.13
C ASP A 262 11.50 13.51 12.96
N THR A 263 10.46 13.14 13.71
CA THR A 263 10.43 11.89 14.50
C THR A 263 10.55 10.66 13.60
N PHE A 264 9.89 10.65 12.44
CA PHE A 264 9.98 9.54 11.49
C PHE A 264 11.31 9.54 10.73
N ALA A 265 11.81 10.70 10.29
CA ALA A 265 13.11 10.83 9.63
C ALA A 265 14.27 10.34 10.53
N ASN A 266 14.24 10.67 11.83
CA ASN A 266 15.21 10.19 12.82
C ASN A 266 15.17 8.66 13.03
N ARG A 267 14.09 7.98 12.63
CA ARG A 267 13.98 6.50 12.63
C ARG A 267 14.42 5.86 11.31
N GLY A 268 14.84 6.64 10.31
CA GLY A 268 15.19 6.15 8.97
C GLY A 268 13.99 5.91 8.04
N LEU A 269 12.79 6.37 8.42
CA LEU A 269 11.58 6.31 7.58
C LEU A 269 11.69 7.32 6.43
N ARG A 270 11.28 6.93 5.21
CA ARG A 270 11.03 7.87 4.12
C ARG A 270 9.72 8.61 4.41
N THR A 271 9.76 9.93 4.35
CA THR A 271 8.57 10.76 4.55
C THR A 271 7.95 11.13 3.20
N LEU A 272 6.62 11.17 3.15
CA LEU A 272 5.83 11.77 2.09
C LEU A 272 4.81 12.72 2.74
N ALA A 273 3.86 13.19 1.94
CA ALA A 273 2.74 14.00 2.31
C ALA A 273 1.55 13.73 1.37
N VAL A 274 0.29 14.00 1.77
CA VAL A 274 -0.91 13.80 0.93
C VAL A 274 -1.96 14.89 1.14
N ALA A 275 -2.11 15.77 0.17
CA ALA A 275 -3.05 16.87 0.26
C ALA A 275 -4.51 16.43 -0.06
N TYR A 276 -5.53 16.90 0.69
CA TYR A 276 -6.92 16.93 0.19
C TYR A 276 -7.61 18.31 0.29
N ARG A 277 -8.41 18.63 -0.73
CA ARG A 277 -9.25 19.83 -0.82
C ARG A 277 -10.60 19.49 -1.47
N THR A 278 -11.64 20.20 -1.08
CA THR A 278 -12.92 20.21 -1.80
C THR A 278 -12.89 21.36 -2.81
N ILE A 279 -13.20 21.10 -4.08
CA ILE A 279 -13.26 22.15 -5.12
C ILE A 279 -14.70 22.33 -5.60
N SER A 280 -15.07 23.57 -5.96
CA SER A 280 -16.41 23.83 -6.49
C SER A 280 -16.54 23.40 -7.94
N GLN A 281 -17.77 23.25 -8.46
CA GLN A 281 -17.98 22.89 -9.87
C GLN A 281 -17.50 24.01 -10.82
N GLU A 282 -17.59 25.27 -10.41
CA GLU A 282 -17.09 26.44 -11.13
C GLU A 282 -15.57 26.56 -11.04
N GLU A 283 -14.97 26.15 -9.92
CA GLU A 283 -13.52 26.03 -9.80
C GLU A 283 -13.00 24.91 -10.71
N TYR A 284 -13.57 23.70 -10.63
CA TYR A 284 -13.23 22.58 -11.51
C TYR A 284 -13.39 22.93 -13.01
N ALA A 285 -14.47 23.62 -13.39
CA ALA A 285 -14.67 24.10 -14.77
C ALA A 285 -13.64 25.16 -15.22
N ARG A 286 -12.91 25.79 -14.27
CA ARG A 286 -11.79 26.70 -14.52
C ARG A 286 -10.42 26.02 -14.41
N VAL A 287 -10.34 24.71 -14.11
CA VAL A 287 -9.07 23.95 -14.09
C VAL A 287 -8.59 23.68 -15.53
N ALA A 288 -8.17 24.76 -16.18
CA ALA A 288 -7.01 24.77 -17.05
C ALA A 288 -5.75 25.29 -16.29
N GLU A 289 -5.92 25.97 -15.13
CA GLU A 289 -4.84 26.65 -14.39
C GLU A 289 -4.95 26.52 -12.83
N CYS A 290 -3.97 25.85 -12.21
CA CYS A 290 -3.39 25.99 -10.85
C CYS A 290 -4.11 25.67 -9.47
N GLU A 291 -3.29 25.11 -8.54
CA GLU A 291 -3.31 25.08 -7.03
C GLU A 291 -4.26 24.19 -6.14
N LEU A 292 -3.72 23.58 -5.04
CA LEU A 292 -4.28 22.41 -4.26
C LEU A 292 -4.11 22.53 -2.69
N SER A 293 -4.83 21.76 -1.80
CA SER A 293 -4.68 21.78 -0.30
C SER A 293 -4.71 20.40 0.49
N PHE A 294 -4.64 20.27 1.87
CA PHE A 294 -3.54 19.63 2.73
C PHE A 294 -3.70 18.50 3.81
N PHE A 295 -2.90 17.39 3.74
CA PHE A 295 -2.55 16.36 4.81
C PHE A 295 -1.15 15.68 4.52
N ILE A 296 -0.63 14.73 5.34
CA ILE A 296 0.75 14.16 5.27
C ILE A 296 0.89 12.62 5.60
N PHE A 297 1.83 11.83 5.00
CA PHE A 297 1.91 10.33 5.00
C PHE A 297 3.35 9.73 4.92
N TYR A 298 3.63 8.47 5.31
CA TYR A 298 5.03 7.98 5.54
C TYR A 298 5.31 6.50 5.18
N PHE A 299 6.60 6.10 5.13
CA PHE A 299 7.14 4.78 4.70
C PHE A 299 8.49 4.40 5.33
N TYR A 300 8.97 3.16 5.19
CA TYR A 300 10.38 2.78 5.43
C TYR A 300 11.14 2.41 4.16
N LEU A 301 12.46 2.64 4.18
CA LEU A 301 13.45 2.54 3.09
C LEU A 301 13.68 1.14 2.52
#